data_AF-A0A3N4VWE0-F1
#
_entry.id   AF-A0A3N4VWE0-F1
#
_cell.length_a   1.000
_cell.length_b   1.000
_cell.length_c   1.000
_cell.angle_alpha   90.00
_cell.angle_beta   90.00
_cell.angle_gamma   90.00
#
_symmetry.space_group_name_H-M   'P 1'
#
loop_
_entity.id
_entity.type
_entity.pdbx_description
1 polymer ?
#
loop_
_entity_poly.entity_id
_entity_poly.type
_entity_poly.pdbx_seq_one_letter_code
_entity_poly.pdbx_strand_id
1 'polypeptide(L)'
;MKKKRPAEGLEECVARELVALELNVEVSRYDDGSADNQPDALTHFPTGPAPLEVVRDHDVAFNRFDNAARKIGWSVITSPDQPGWYVSLRNAADLRHVRAQLPALLQDLPVHWFQSESTPGDAVFLQDDREYALASYLLERLGVVFLQPLPENAGVIRLTAEGWYSWDDPIELIPWISRVLTREYDVSEKLAKHGGAQRHAFIWTSTGSPWSVNSMLRHDDDDEPSVPHEPPQLPSGVTHLWVASSMSRRDLLYWSPEDGWKRAKGLPI
;
A
#
# COMPACT_ATOMS: atom_id res chain seq x y z
N MET A 1 -31.99 19.82 -4.85
CA MET A 1 -31.69 18.55 -4.14
C MET A 1 -30.31 18.68 -3.53
N LYS A 2 -30.14 18.50 -2.21
CA LYS A 2 -28.80 18.47 -1.60
C LYS A 2 -28.09 17.20 -2.07
N LYS A 3 -26.91 17.31 -2.69
CA LYS A 3 -26.06 16.14 -2.97
C LYS A 3 -25.78 15.45 -1.64
N LYS A 4 -25.95 14.13 -1.59
CA LYS A 4 -25.64 13.34 -0.40
C LYS A 4 -24.13 13.45 -0.17
N ARG A 5 -23.71 13.80 1.05
CA ARG A 5 -22.30 13.85 1.44
C ARG A 5 -21.66 12.49 1.14
N PRO A 6 -20.48 12.42 0.50
CA PRO A 6 -19.77 11.16 0.33
C PRO A 6 -19.47 10.53 1.70
N ALA A 7 -19.41 9.21 1.77
CA ALA A 7 -18.96 8.54 2.98
C ALA A 7 -17.46 8.84 3.19
N GLU A 8 -17.05 9.11 4.43
CA GLU A 8 -15.63 9.25 4.78
C GLU A 8 -14.97 7.88 4.67
N GLY A 9 -13.76 7.84 4.14
CA GLY A 9 -12.95 6.62 4.14
C GLY A 9 -12.52 6.24 5.56
N LEU A 10 -12.32 4.95 5.83
CA LEU A 10 -11.78 4.50 7.12
C LEU A 10 -10.39 5.12 7.39
N GLU A 11 -9.58 5.25 6.35
CA GLU A 11 -8.23 5.81 6.43
C GLU A 11 -8.21 7.31 6.74
N GLU A 12 -9.13 8.07 6.15
CA GLU A 12 -9.32 9.49 6.47
C GLU A 12 -9.73 9.65 7.94
N CYS A 13 -10.69 8.84 8.40
CA CYS A 13 -11.14 8.84 9.79
C CYS A 13 -9.99 8.52 10.76
N VAL A 14 -9.23 7.46 10.50
CA VAL A 14 -8.11 7.06 11.36
C VAL A 14 -6.96 8.08 11.31
N ALA A 15 -6.61 8.61 10.13
CA ALA A 15 -5.59 9.64 10.02
C ALA A 15 -5.96 10.88 10.84
N ARG A 16 -7.24 11.28 10.81
CA ARG A 16 -7.77 12.39 11.59
C ARG A 16 -7.63 12.18 13.10
N GLU A 17 -7.94 10.97 13.58
CA GLU A 17 -7.75 10.60 14.99
C GLU A 17 -6.28 10.60 15.40
N LEU A 18 -5.39 10.08 14.55
CA LEU A 18 -3.95 10.06 14.81
C LEU A 18 -3.36 11.47 14.92
N VAL A 19 -3.73 12.36 13.99
CA VAL A 19 -3.29 13.76 14.00
C VAL A 19 -3.84 14.49 15.23
N ALA A 20 -5.13 14.27 15.56
CA ALA A 20 -5.75 14.87 16.74
C ALA A 20 -5.05 14.45 18.04
N LEU A 21 -4.71 13.16 18.16
CA LEU A 21 -4.03 12.59 19.31
C LEU A 21 -2.62 13.17 19.48
N GLU A 22 -1.82 13.12 18.41
CA GLU A 22 -0.41 13.54 18.47
C GLU A 22 -0.26 15.05 18.71
N LEU A 23 -1.09 15.85 18.04
CA LEU A 23 -1.02 17.31 18.17
C LEU A 23 -1.83 17.85 19.35
N ASN A 24 -2.64 17.01 20.00
CA ASN A 24 -3.57 17.39 21.06
C ASN A 24 -4.47 18.57 20.67
N VAL A 25 -5.10 18.46 19.49
CA VAL A 25 -6.02 19.46 18.91
C VAL A 25 -7.22 18.77 18.29
N GLU A 26 -8.29 19.52 18.07
CA GLU A 26 -9.44 19.01 17.31
C GLU A 26 -9.08 18.89 15.83
N VAL A 27 -9.49 17.78 15.19
CA VAL A 27 -9.43 17.62 13.74
C VAL A 27 -10.79 17.16 13.23
N SER A 28 -11.40 17.97 12.37
CA SER A 28 -12.76 17.77 11.85
C SER A 28 -12.76 17.47 10.36
N ARG A 29 -13.62 16.56 9.92
CA ARG A 29 -13.81 16.26 8.48
C ARG A 29 -14.32 17.50 7.74
N TYR A 30 -13.63 17.89 6.68
CA TYR A 30 -13.94 19.06 5.87
C TYR A 30 -14.58 18.70 4.52
N ASP A 31 -14.04 17.71 3.81
CA ASP A 31 -14.62 17.32 2.52
C ASP A 31 -16.07 16.85 2.71
N ASP A 32 -16.98 17.53 2.01
CA ASP A 32 -18.40 17.24 1.97
C ASP A 32 -18.93 17.06 0.54
N GLY A 33 -18.03 17.07 -0.45
CA GLY A 33 -18.35 16.97 -1.87
C GLY A 33 -19.13 18.17 -2.43
N SER A 34 -19.09 19.32 -1.73
CA SER A 34 -19.76 20.55 -2.19
C SER A 34 -18.93 21.35 -3.17
N ALA A 35 -17.59 21.22 -3.13
CA ALA A 35 -16.67 21.88 -4.05
C ALA A 35 -15.53 20.93 -4.46
N ASP A 36 -14.99 21.14 -5.66
CA ASP A 36 -13.81 20.42 -6.10
C ASP A 36 -12.58 20.90 -5.31
N ASN A 37 -11.66 19.97 -5.05
CA ASN A 37 -10.37 20.22 -4.39
C ASN A 37 -10.50 20.75 -2.96
N GLN A 38 -11.49 20.25 -2.20
CA GLN A 38 -11.52 20.42 -0.74
C GLN A 38 -10.50 19.47 -0.10
N PRO A 39 -9.76 19.92 0.95
CA PRO A 39 -8.98 18.98 1.75
C PRO A 39 -9.90 18.04 2.53
N ASP A 40 -9.41 16.86 2.86
CA ASP A 40 -10.19 15.86 3.62
C ASP A 40 -10.61 16.37 5.00
N ALA A 41 -9.72 17.09 5.70
CA ALA A 41 -9.95 17.55 7.06
C ALA A 41 -9.30 18.91 7.38
N LEU A 42 -9.75 19.50 8.50
CA LEU A 42 -9.15 20.69 9.13
C LEU A 42 -8.70 20.39 10.54
N THR A 43 -7.44 20.73 10.84
CA THR A 43 -6.82 20.75 12.16
C THR A 43 -7.02 22.13 12.78
N HIS A 44 -7.58 22.22 14.00
CA HIS A 44 -7.95 23.48 14.63
C HIS A 44 -6.91 23.96 15.63
N PHE A 45 -5.92 24.74 15.16
CA PHE A 45 -4.95 25.37 16.04
C PHE A 45 -5.44 26.72 16.58
N PRO A 46 -4.88 27.21 17.71
CA PRO A 46 -5.11 28.57 18.18
C PRO A 46 -4.72 29.67 17.18
N THR A 47 -3.76 29.39 16.30
CA THR A 47 -3.28 30.30 15.25
C THR A 47 -4.17 30.30 13.99
N GLY A 48 -5.13 29.39 13.92
CA GLY A 48 -6.04 29.22 12.79
C GLY A 48 -6.11 27.76 12.30
N PRO A 49 -7.10 27.44 11.43
CA PRO A 49 -7.23 26.10 10.89
C PRO A 49 -6.09 25.78 9.91
N ALA A 50 -5.66 24.53 9.90
CA ALA A 50 -4.70 23.98 8.96
C ALA A 50 -5.32 22.83 8.17
N PRO A 51 -5.22 22.81 6.83
CA PRO A 51 -5.76 21.72 6.03
C PRO A 51 -4.92 20.45 6.18
N LEU A 52 -5.61 19.31 6.14
CA LEU A 52 -5.06 17.96 6.15
C LEU A 52 -5.61 17.21 4.93
N GLU A 53 -4.72 16.65 4.13
CA GLU A 53 -5.03 15.79 2.99
C GLU A 53 -4.44 14.40 3.21
N VAL A 54 -5.24 13.36 2.98
CA VAL A 54 -4.91 11.96 3.24
C VAL A 54 -4.80 11.22 1.92
N VAL A 55 -3.63 10.65 1.66
CA VAL A 55 -3.37 9.83 0.49
C VAL A 55 -2.79 8.49 0.89
N ARG A 56 -2.81 7.55 -0.06
CA ARG A 56 -2.15 6.26 0.08
C ARG A 56 -1.19 6.06 -1.09
N ASP A 57 -0.11 5.34 -0.86
CA ASP A 57 0.95 5.15 -1.84
C ASP A 57 0.62 4.18 -3.00
N HIS A 58 -0.63 3.72 -3.14
CA HIS A 58 -1.05 2.85 -4.24
C HIS A 58 -0.82 3.46 -5.61
N ASP A 59 -0.15 2.73 -6.50
CA ASP A 59 -0.06 3.13 -7.90
C ASP A 59 -1.38 2.84 -8.67
N VAL A 60 -1.50 3.46 -9.85
CA VAL A 60 -2.68 3.31 -10.72
C VAL A 60 -2.88 1.85 -11.17
N ALA A 61 -1.80 1.07 -11.29
CA ALA A 61 -1.87 -0.32 -11.73
C ALA A 61 -2.44 -1.20 -10.61
N PHE A 62 -1.97 -1.06 -9.38
CA PHE A 62 -2.49 -1.74 -8.19
C PHE A 62 -3.98 -1.43 -8.01
N ASN A 63 -4.36 -0.15 -8.04
CA ASN A 63 -5.77 0.23 -7.90
C ASN A 63 -6.64 -0.38 -9.00
N ARG A 64 -6.13 -0.47 -10.23
CA ARG A 64 -6.85 -1.14 -11.33
C ARG A 64 -6.99 -2.64 -11.08
N PHE A 65 -5.91 -3.27 -10.64
CA PHE A 65 -5.86 -4.70 -10.31
C PHE A 65 -6.81 -5.03 -9.15
N ASP A 66 -6.72 -4.35 -8.00
CA ASP A 66 -7.58 -4.56 -6.83
C ASP A 66 -9.06 -4.38 -7.19
N ASN A 67 -9.40 -3.35 -7.97
CA ASN A 67 -10.77 -3.15 -8.45
C ASN A 67 -11.25 -4.28 -9.36
N ALA A 68 -10.38 -4.81 -10.23
CA ALA A 68 -10.71 -5.95 -11.08
C ALA A 68 -10.86 -7.23 -10.23
N ALA A 69 -9.98 -7.45 -9.26
CA ALA A 69 -10.00 -8.59 -8.36
C ALA A 69 -11.24 -8.59 -7.45
N ARG A 70 -11.68 -7.45 -6.93
CA ARG A 70 -12.93 -7.34 -6.17
C ARG A 70 -14.16 -7.69 -6.99
N LYS A 71 -14.17 -7.34 -8.29
CA LYS A 71 -15.30 -7.65 -9.19
C LYS A 71 -15.35 -9.13 -9.57
N ILE A 72 -14.18 -9.75 -9.76
CA ILE A 72 -14.06 -11.09 -10.32
C ILE A 72 -13.87 -12.16 -9.22
N GLY A 73 -13.42 -11.75 -8.04
CA GLY A 73 -13.10 -12.58 -6.88
C GLY A 73 -11.62 -12.90 -6.75
N TRP A 74 -11.13 -12.91 -5.50
CA TRP A 74 -9.76 -13.22 -5.09
C TRP A 74 -9.42 -14.71 -5.07
N SER A 75 -10.29 -15.55 -5.63
CA SER A 75 -10.08 -16.99 -5.63
C SER A 75 -10.67 -17.64 -6.87
N VAL A 76 -10.02 -18.72 -7.29
CA VAL A 76 -10.51 -19.65 -8.31
C VAL A 76 -10.72 -20.99 -7.62
N ILE A 77 -11.94 -21.52 -7.74
CA ILE A 77 -12.27 -22.85 -7.23
C ILE A 77 -11.98 -23.86 -8.33
N THR A 78 -11.26 -24.91 -7.97
CA THR A 78 -10.91 -26.03 -8.85
C THR A 78 -11.44 -27.34 -8.26
N SER A 79 -10.99 -28.48 -8.78
CA SER A 79 -11.44 -29.77 -8.27
C SER A 79 -10.87 -30.04 -6.86
N PRO A 80 -11.65 -30.60 -5.92
CA PRO A 80 -11.20 -30.81 -4.53
C PRO A 80 -10.00 -31.73 -4.35
N ASP A 81 -9.67 -32.54 -5.35
CA ASP A 81 -8.49 -33.41 -5.39
C ASP A 81 -7.22 -32.71 -5.89
N GLN A 82 -7.34 -31.48 -6.40
CA GLN A 82 -6.19 -30.68 -6.81
C GLN A 82 -5.54 -29.97 -5.63
N PRO A 83 -4.21 -29.74 -5.66
CA PRO A 83 -3.53 -28.93 -4.67
C PRO A 83 -4.10 -27.51 -4.60
N GLY A 84 -4.12 -26.94 -3.40
CA GLY A 84 -4.34 -25.51 -3.21
C GLY A 84 -3.10 -24.72 -3.62
N TRP A 85 -3.29 -23.47 -4.03
CA TRP A 85 -2.21 -22.59 -4.43
C TRP A 85 -2.42 -21.16 -3.94
N TYR A 86 -1.35 -20.50 -3.54
CA TYR A 86 -1.24 -19.07 -3.34
C TYR A 86 -0.47 -18.48 -4.52
N VAL A 87 -1.08 -17.51 -5.21
CA VAL A 87 -0.57 -16.95 -6.46
C VAL A 87 -0.55 -15.44 -6.38
N SER A 88 0.65 -14.88 -6.49
CA SER A 88 0.88 -13.45 -6.60
C SER A 88 1.03 -13.05 -8.05
N LEU A 89 0.32 -12.00 -8.46
CA LEU A 89 0.22 -11.56 -9.86
C LEU A 89 0.68 -10.13 -10.04
N ARG A 90 1.47 -9.84 -11.07
CA ARG A 90 1.81 -8.46 -11.46
C ARG A 90 0.57 -7.58 -11.49
N ASN A 91 0.67 -6.35 -11.03
CA ASN A 91 -0.44 -5.39 -11.06
C ASN A 91 -0.98 -5.13 -12.48
N ALA A 92 -0.21 -5.46 -13.53
CA ALA A 92 -0.62 -5.37 -14.93
C ALA A 92 -1.29 -6.64 -15.48
N ALA A 93 -1.41 -7.72 -14.70
CA ALA A 93 -1.95 -9.00 -15.16
C ALA A 93 -3.43 -8.90 -15.57
N ASP A 94 -3.79 -9.57 -16.66
CA ASP A 94 -5.19 -9.71 -17.08
C ASP A 94 -5.87 -10.82 -16.25
N LEU A 95 -6.59 -10.42 -15.21
CA LEU A 95 -7.29 -11.34 -14.32
C LEU A 95 -8.31 -12.26 -15.03
N ARG A 96 -8.88 -11.85 -16.17
CA ARG A 96 -9.77 -12.74 -16.92
C ARG A 96 -8.96 -13.85 -17.58
N HIS A 97 -7.83 -13.49 -18.17
CA HIS A 97 -6.92 -14.43 -18.79
C HIS A 97 -6.30 -15.39 -17.76
N VAL A 98 -5.85 -14.86 -16.63
CA VAL A 98 -5.32 -15.66 -15.51
C VAL A 98 -6.36 -16.69 -15.05
N ARG A 99 -7.60 -16.28 -14.79
CA ARG A 99 -8.64 -17.23 -14.33
C ARG A 99 -8.98 -18.30 -15.36
N ALA A 100 -8.88 -17.98 -16.64
CA ALA A 100 -9.17 -18.92 -17.71
C ALA A 100 -8.07 -19.98 -17.87
N GLN A 101 -6.80 -19.61 -17.65
CA GLN A 101 -5.66 -20.49 -17.96
C GLN A 101 -4.99 -21.12 -16.73
N LEU A 102 -4.95 -20.39 -15.61
CA LEU A 102 -4.18 -20.80 -14.44
C LEU A 102 -4.61 -22.16 -13.86
N PRO A 103 -5.90 -22.53 -13.76
CA PRO A 103 -6.29 -23.85 -13.25
C PRO A 103 -5.70 -25.01 -14.04
N ALA A 104 -5.73 -24.93 -15.38
CA ALA A 104 -5.19 -25.98 -16.23
C ALA A 104 -3.66 -26.06 -16.11
N LEU A 105 -2.99 -24.90 -15.99
CA LEU A 105 -1.54 -24.85 -15.82
C LEU A 105 -1.10 -25.44 -14.48
N LEU A 106 -1.84 -25.20 -13.40
CA LEU A 106 -1.50 -25.68 -12.05
C LEU A 106 -1.89 -27.13 -11.78
N GLN A 107 -2.79 -27.72 -12.58
CA GLN A 107 -3.27 -29.09 -12.39
C GLN A 107 -2.15 -30.12 -12.49
N ASP A 108 -1.26 -29.94 -13.46
CA ASP A 108 -0.21 -30.91 -13.78
C ASP A 108 1.14 -30.55 -13.15
N LEU A 109 1.21 -29.45 -12.38
CA LEU A 109 2.45 -29.01 -11.76
C LEU A 109 2.79 -29.85 -10.52
N PRO A 110 3.99 -30.47 -10.49
CA PRO A 110 4.46 -31.15 -9.29
C PRO A 110 4.68 -30.17 -8.13
N VAL A 111 3.91 -30.34 -7.05
CA VAL A 111 3.97 -29.48 -5.85
C VAL A 111 5.38 -29.38 -5.27
N HIS A 112 6.16 -30.46 -5.33
CA HIS A 112 7.51 -30.51 -4.78
C HIS A 112 8.51 -29.55 -5.46
N TRP A 113 8.20 -29.07 -6.67
CA TRP A 113 8.97 -28.01 -7.33
C TRP A 113 8.89 -26.67 -6.57
N PHE A 114 7.89 -26.48 -5.71
CA PHE A 114 7.57 -25.21 -5.05
C PHE A 114 7.52 -25.33 -3.51
N GLN A 115 8.13 -26.37 -2.93
CA GLN A 115 8.18 -26.60 -1.48
C GLN A 115 9.33 -25.86 -0.76
N SER A 116 10.26 -25.25 -1.51
CA SER A 116 11.33 -24.41 -0.97
C SER A 116 10.78 -23.03 -0.58
N GLU A 117 11.04 -22.59 0.66
CA GLU A 117 10.41 -21.41 1.32
C GLU A 117 10.53 -20.07 0.57
N SER A 118 11.34 -19.96 -0.47
CA SER A 118 11.39 -18.78 -1.32
C SER A 118 12.02 -19.16 -2.65
N THR A 119 11.21 -19.35 -3.68
CA THR A 119 11.73 -19.21 -5.05
C THR A 119 11.20 -17.87 -5.55
N PRO A 120 11.97 -16.77 -5.40
CA PRO A 120 11.73 -15.58 -6.22
C PRO A 120 11.59 -16.05 -7.66
N GLY A 121 10.68 -15.48 -8.44
CA GLY A 121 10.52 -15.83 -9.86
C GLY A 121 11.85 -15.82 -10.65
N ASP A 122 12.87 -15.13 -10.12
CA ASP A 122 14.19 -14.97 -10.70
C ASP A 122 15.21 -16.06 -10.30
N ALA A 123 14.98 -16.83 -9.23
CA ALA A 123 15.89 -17.89 -8.75
C ALA A 123 15.67 -19.26 -9.44
N VAL A 124 14.75 -19.31 -10.40
CA VAL A 124 14.13 -20.50 -11.00
C VAL A 124 15.00 -21.14 -12.11
N PHE A 125 16.09 -20.51 -12.56
CA PHE A 125 16.79 -20.91 -13.78
C PHE A 125 17.88 -21.99 -13.64
N LEU A 126 17.98 -22.70 -12.51
CA LEU A 126 19.08 -23.66 -12.26
C LEU A 126 18.69 -25.15 -12.28
N GLN A 127 17.44 -25.51 -12.61
CA GLN A 127 17.07 -26.91 -12.84
C GLN A 127 17.06 -27.24 -14.33
N ASP A 128 17.77 -28.30 -14.73
CA ASP A 128 17.89 -28.82 -16.11
C ASP A 128 16.58 -29.46 -16.66
N ASP A 129 15.44 -29.19 -16.02
CA ASP A 129 14.14 -29.77 -16.34
C ASP A 129 13.38 -28.88 -17.33
N ARG A 130 13.19 -29.40 -18.55
CA ARG A 130 12.47 -28.69 -19.63
C ARG A 130 11.00 -28.44 -19.31
N GLU A 131 10.36 -29.34 -18.56
CA GLU A 131 8.95 -29.20 -18.19
C GLU A 131 8.77 -28.06 -17.18
N TYR A 132 9.68 -27.98 -16.21
CA TYR A 132 9.75 -26.87 -15.26
C TYR A 132 9.99 -25.52 -15.95
N ALA A 133 10.93 -25.47 -16.89
CA ALA A 133 11.22 -24.26 -17.66
C ALA A 133 10.02 -23.78 -18.48
N LEU A 134 9.29 -24.69 -19.13
CA LEU A 134 8.08 -24.36 -19.87
C LEU A 134 6.97 -23.86 -18.96
N ALA A 135 6.72 -24.54 -17.83
CA ALA A 135 5.70 -24.12 -16.88
C ALA A 135 6.00 -22.73 -16.29
N SER A 136 7.27 -22.48 -15.93
CA SER A 136 7.74 -21.19 -15.43
C SER A 136 7.52 -20.07 -16.45
N TYR A 137 7.86 -20.31 -17.72
CA TYR A 137 7.59 -19.35 -18.80
C TYR A 137 6.10 -19.05 -18.97
N LEU A 138 5.23 -20.06 -18.89
CA LEU A 138 3.78 -19.87 -19.00
C LEU A 138 3.23 -19.09 -17.80
N LEU A 139 3.69 -19.39 -16.59
CA LEU A 139 3.34 -18.66 -15.37
C LEU A 139 3.75 -17.18 -15.46
N GLU A 140 4.98 -16.91 -15.88
CA GLU A 140 5.48 -15.55 -16.08
C GLU A 140 4.63 -14.77 -17.09
N ARG A 141 4.24 -15.42 -18.20
CA ARG A 141 3.37 -14.81 -19.22
C ARG A 141 1.96 -14.51 -18.74
N LEU A 142 1.46 -15.27 -17.77
CA LEU A 142 0.22 -14.97 -17.06
C LEU A 142 0.40 -13.83 -16.03
N GLY A 143 1.64 -13.38 -15.82
CA GLY A 143 1.98 -12.37 -14.84
C GLY A 143 2.14 -12.93 -13.43
N VAL A 144 2.34 -14.24 -13.26
CA VAL A 144 2.63 -14.83 -11.94
C VAL A 144 4.05 -14.46 -11.53
N VAL A 145 4.21 -13.90 -10.34
CA VAL A 145 5.52 -13.51 -9.77
C VAL A 145 5.90 -14.32 -8.54
N PHE A 146 4.90 -14.89 -7.88
CA PHE A 146 5.12 -15.80 -6.76
C PHE A 146 4.03 -16.87 -6.76
N LEU A 147 4.44 -18.09 -6.47
CA LEU A 147 3.59 -19.28 -6.44
C LEU A 147 4.01 -20.15 -5.26
N GLN A 148 3.06 -20.51 -4.41
CA GLN A 148 3.30 -21.38 -3.25
C GLN A 148 2.13 -22.37 -3.08
N PRO A 149 2.38 -23.65 -2.81
CA PRO A 149 1.30 -24.59 -2.52
C PRO A 149 0.63 -24.29 -1.18
N LEU A 150 -0.70 -24.47 -1.12
CA LEU A 150 -1.53 -24.36 0.09
C LEU A 150 -2.12 -25.74 0.42
N PRO A 151 -1.40 -26.60 1.17
CA PRO A 151 -1.82 -27.98 1.42
C PRO A 151 -3.14 -28.08 2.19
N GLU A 152 -3.46 -27.08 3.02
CA GLU A 152 -4.71 -27.02 3.81
C GLU A 152 -5.91 -26.49 3.00
N ASN A 153 -5.71 -26.07 1.75
CA ASN A 153 -6.73 -25.45 0.91
C ASN A 153 -6.85 -26.13 -0.46
N ALA A 154 -6.91 -27.46 -0.49
CA ALA A 154 -7.14 -28.23 -1.71
C ALA A 154 -8.34 -27.69 -2.52
N GLY A 155 -8.19 -27.66 -3.85
CA GLY A 155 -9.19 -27.12 -4.77
C GLY A 155 -9.34 -25.60 -4.77
N VAL A 156 -8.43 -24.85 -4.15
CA VAL A 156 -8.50 -23.39 -4.09
C VAL A 156 -7.20 -22.73 -4.54
N ILE A 157 -7.30 -21.89 -5.56
CA ILE A 157 -6.24 -20.97 -5.98
C ILE A 157 -6.57 -19.59 -5.39
N ARG A 158 -5.80 -19.14 -4.41
CA ARG A 158 -5.86 -17.79 -3.84
C ARG A 158 -5.03 -16.86 -4.72
N LEU A 159 -5.65 -15.80 -5.21
CA LEU A 159 -4.97 -14.76 -5.97
C LEU A 159 -4.66 -13.61 -5.01
N THR A 160 -3.48 -13.01 -5.17
CA THR A 160 -3.14 -11.71 -4.60
C THR A 160 -2.54 -10.84 -5.71
N ALA A 161 -2.61 -9.53 -5.52
CA ALA A 161 -1.69 -8.65 -6.22
C ALA A 161 -0.27 -9.03 -5.78
N GLU A 162 0.67 -8.89 -6.70
CA GLU A 162 2.07 -8.68 -6.40
C GLU A 162 2.13 -7.63 -5.30
N GLY A 163 2.35 -8.11 -4.07
CA GLY A 163 2.89 -7.25 -3.05
C GLY A 163 4.16 -6.74 -3.69
N TRP A 164 4.22 -5.44 -3.95
CA TRP A 164 5.41 -4.81 -4.51
C TRP A 164 6.58 -5.38 -3.74
N TYR A 165 7.53 -5.97 -4.45
CA TYR A 165 8.73 -6.54 -3.88
C TYR A 165 9.39 -5.47 -3.03
N SER A 166 8.99 -5.41 -1.77
CA SER A 166 9.44 -4.42 -0.82
C SER A 166 10.96 -4.56 -0.68
N TRP A 167 11.47 -5.77 -0.95
CA TRP A 167 12.86 -6.16 -0.99
C TRP A 167 13.62 -5.72 -2.26
N ASP A 168 12.95 -5.50 -3.40
CA ASP A 168 13.60 -5.17 -4.69
C ASP A 168 13.47 -3.70 -5.09
N ASP A 169 12.61 -2.91 -4.42
CA ASP A 169 12.64 -1.45 -4.53
C ASP A 169 13.62 -0.89 -3.48
N PRO A 170 14.87 -0.54 -3.86
CA PRO A 170 15.89 -0.07 -2.91
C PRO A 170 15.63 1.38 -2.49
N ILE A 171 14.48 1.95 -2.82
CA ILE A 171 14.15 3.33 -2.51
C ILE A 171 13.97 3.50 -0.99
N GLU A 172 14.70 4.46 -0.44
CA GLU A 172 14.57 4.83 0.98
C GLU A 172 13.33 5.72 1.21
N LEU A 173 12.99 5.97 2.47
CA LEU A 173 11.80 6.74 2.85
C LEU A 173 11.73 8.13 2.19
N ILE A 174 12.82 8.89 2.19
CA ILE A 174 12.81 10.27 1.69
C ILE A 174 12.55 10.33 0.18
N PRO A 175 13.28 9.60 -0.68
CA PRO A 175 12.94 9.55 -2.10
C PRO A 175 11.55 8.94 -2.38
N TRP A 176 11.08 7.99 -1.55
CA TRP A 176 9.74 7.43 -1.66
C TRP A 176 8.65 8.47 -1.39
N ILE A 177 8.79 9.30 -0.35
CA ILE A 177 7.88 10.44 -0.07
C ILE A 177 7.78 11.35 -1.29
N SER A 178 8.92 11.74 -1.87
CA SER A 178 8.96 12.60 -3.05
C SER A 178 8.25 11.96 -4.24
N ARG A 179 8.43 10.66 -4.45
CA ARG A 179 7.75 9.89 -5.51
C ARG A 179 6.23 9.89 -5.32
N VAL A 180 5.75 9.66 -4.09
CA VAL A 180 4.32 9.68 -3.77
C VAL A 180 3.74 11.08 -4.00
N LEU A 181 4.34 12.13 -3.43
CA LEU A 181 3.84 13.50 -3.58
C LEU A 181 3.94 14.04 -5.01
N THR A 182 4.87 13.54 -5.83
CA THR A 182 4.92 13.86 -7.27
C THR A 182 3.77 13.22 -8.03
N ARG A 183 3.40 11.98 -7.66
CA ARG A 183 2.27 11.28 -8.27
C ARG A 183 0.93 11.88 -7.84
N GLU A 184 0.79 12.17 -6.55
CA GLU A 184 -0.37 12.81 -5.93
C GLU A 184 -0.21 14.34 -5.92
N TYR A 185 0.12 14.94 -7.08
CA TYR A 185 0.43 16.38 -7.18
C TYR A 185 -0.71 17.28 -6.70
N ASP A 186 -1.96 16.81 -6.83
CA ASP A 186 -3.18 17.49 -6.42
C ASP A 186 -3.25 17.71 -4.91
N VAL A 187 -2.58 16.87 -4.10
CA VAL A 187 -2.42 17.08 -2.65
C VAL A 187 -1.83 18.45 -2.37
N SER A 188 -0.72 18.78 -3.05
CA SER A 188 -0.05 20.05 -2.84
C SER A 188 -0.91 21.24 -3.30
N GLU A 189 -1.66 21.07 -4.39
CA GLU A 189 -2.56 22.12 -4.90
C GLU A 189 -3.75 22.37 -3.97
N LYS A 190 -4.40 21.31 -3.46
CA LYS A 190 -5.51 21.39 -2.50
C LYS A 190 -5.09 22.12 -1.24
N LEU A 191 -3.96 21.70 -0.65
CA LEU A 191 -3.43 22.30 0.57
C LEU A 191 -3.02 23.77 0.36
N ALA A 192 -2.34 24.09 -0.75
CA ALA A 192 -1.96 25.46 -1.09
C ALA A 192 -3.18 26.37 -1.30
N LYS A 193 -4.21 25.89 -2.00
CA LYS A 193 -5.43 26.62 -2.29
C LYS A 193 -6.23 26.95 -1.02
N HIS A 194 -6.24 26.03 -0.04
CA HIS A 194 -6.91 26.28 1.24
C HIS A 194 -6.12 27.27 2.11
N GLY A 195 -4.79 27.26 2.02
CA GLY A 195 -3.91 28.17 2.76
C GLY A 195 -3.67 27.71 4.21
N GLY A 196 -3.35 28.67 5.08
CA GLY A 196 -2.96 28.39 6.47
C GLY A 196 -1.43 28.35 6.67
N ALA A 197 -0.99 28.59 7.90
CA ALA A 197 0.43 28.54 8.27
C ALA A 197 0.98 27.11 8.19
N GLN A 198 0.17 26.14 8.61
CA GLN A 198 0.47 24.70 8.49
C GLN A 198 -0.42 24.07 7.42
N ARG A 199 0.13 23.09 6.70
CA ARG A 199 -0.49 22.37 5.59
C ARG A 199 0.00 20.93 5.64
N HIS A 200 -0.85 20.01 6.06
CA HIS A 200 -0.47 18.64 6.42
C HIS A 200 -0.81 17.68 5.27
N ALA A 201 0.19 16.95 4.79
CA ALA A 201 -0.03 15.75 3.98
C ALA A 201 0.10 14.51 4.86
N PHE A 202 -0.81 13.56 4.72
CA PHE A 202 -0.79 12.28 5.41
C PHE A 202 -0.70 11.15 4.40
N ILE A 203 0.36 10.35 4.47
CA ILE A 203 0.61 9.26 3.54
C ILE A 203 0.47 7.93 4.27
N TRP A 204 -0.49 7.11 3.82
CA TRP A 204 -0.56 5.71 4.20
C TRP A 204 0.39 4.88 3.33
N THR A 205 1.28 4.14 3.99
CA THR A 205 2.02 3.04 3.36
C THR A 205 1.07 1.86 3.18
N SER A 206 1.24 1.13 2.10
CA SER A 206 0.52 -0.10 1.81
C SER A 206 1.41 -1.33 1.99
N THR A 207 0.80 -2.50 1.85
CA THR A 207 1.55 -3.75 1.62
C THR A 207 2.46 -3.67 0.39
N GLY A 208 2.18 -2.73 -0.51
CA GLY A 208 3.00 -2.46 -1.67
C GLY A 208 4.10 -1.42 -1.43
N SER A 209 4.24 -0.80 -0.26
CA SER A 209 5.36 0.14 -0.06
C SER A 209 6.70 -0.61 0.03
N PRO A 210 7.83 0.03 -0.34
CA PRO A 210 9.18 -0.50 -0.17
C PRO A 210 9.42 -1.01 1.26
N TRP A 211 10.29 -2.01 1.40
CA TRP A 211 10.51 -2.66 2.69
C TRP A 211 11.17 -1.69 3.64
N SER A 212 12.17 -0.95 3.18
CA SER A 212 12.83 0.15 3.89
C SER A 212 11.82 1.14 4.51
N VAL A 213 10.74 1.44 3.79
CA VAL A 213 9.66 2.33 4.25
C VAL A 213 8.83 1.64 5.33
N ASN A 214 8.34 0.43 5.06
CA ASN A 214 7.49 -0.31 5.98
C ASN A 214 8.22 -0.72 7.26
N SER A 215 9.48 -1.16 7.16
CA SER A 215 10.33 -1.54 8.30
C SER A 215 10.59 -0.34 9.21
N MET A 216 10.73 0.87 8.66
CA MET A 216 10.89 2.07 9.47
C MET A 216 9.63 2.39 10.29
N LEU A 217 8.44 1.97 9.85
CA LEU A 217 7.20 2.12 10.62
C LEU A 217 6.93 0.95 11.57
N ARG A 218 7.78 -0.08 11.58
CA ARG A 218 7.68 -1.15 12.56
C ARG A 218 8.25 -0.67 13.90
N HIS A 219 7.55 -1.06 14.96
CA HIS A 219 8.05 -1.03 16.33
C HIS A 219 8.45 -2.46 16.65
N ASP A 220 9.74 -2.76 16.55
CA ASP A 220 10.26 -3.98 17.14
C ASP A 220 10.85 -3.58 18.50
N ASP A 221 10.33 -4.17 19.59
CA ASP A 221 10.66 -3.79 20.99
C ASP A 221 12.18 -3.89 21.30
N ASP A 222 12.92 -4.60 20.45
CA ASP A 222 14.35 -4.86 20.58
C ASP A 222 15.25 -3.82 19.85
N ASP A 223 14.70 -2.96 18.99
CA ASP A 223 15.46 -1.98 18.21
C ASP A 223 15.21 -0.54 18.69
N GLU A 224 16.29 0.27 18.72
CA GLU A 224 16.15 1.70 19.00
C GLU A 224 15.36 2.36 17.86
N PRO A 225 14.27 3.11 18.16
CA PRO A 225 13.42 3.63 17.11
C PRO A 225 14.17 4.64 16.24
N SER A 226 14.55 4.24 15.02
CA SER A 226 15.22 5.15 14.09
C SER A 226 14.20 6.03 13.36
N VAL A 227 14.61 7.27 13.06
CA VAL A 227 13.88 8.21 12.20
C VAL A 227 14.86 8.78 11.18
N PRO A 228 14.41 9.26 10.00
CA PRO A 228 15.31 9.84 9.03
C PRO A 228 16.05 11.06 9.60
N HIS A 229 17.32 11.21 9.25
CA HIS A 229 18.10 12.38 9.65
C HIS A 229 17.86 13.59 8.75
N GLU A 230 17.53 13.35 7.48
CA GLU A 230 17.36 14.40 6.49
C GLU A 230 15.90 14.87 6.40
N PRO A 231 15.64 16.18 6.23
CA PRO A 231 14.29 16.67 5.97
C PRO A 231 13.78 16.16 4.61
N PRO A 232 12.47 15.88 4.48
CA PRO A 232 11.89 15.53 3.20
C PRO A 232 11.89 16.72 2.24
N GLN A 233 11.97 16.42 0.95
CA GLN A 233 11.78 17.42 -0.10
C GLN A 233 10.28 17.59 -0.36
N LEU A 234 9.66 18.56 0.30
CA LEU A 234 8.22 18.80 0.18
C LEU A 234 7.90 19.77 -0.96
N PRO A 235 6.82 19.54 -1.74
CA PRO A 235 6.30 20.55 -2.66
C PRO A 235 5.75 21.75 -1.87
N SER A 236 5.75 22.94 -2.47
CA SER A 236 5.42 24.21 -1.78
C SER A 236 4.07 24.25 -1.03
N GLY A 237 3.11 23.42 -1.46
CA GLY A 237 1.81 23.26 -0.82
C GLY A 237 1.81 22.47 0.48
N VAL A 238 2.86 21.73 0.79
CA VAL A 238 2.97 20.88 1.98
C VAL A 238 4.02 21.48 2.93
N THR A 239 3.65 21.67 4.19
CA THR A 239 4.61 22.11 5.23
C THR A 239 4.81 21.09 6.33
N HIS A 240 3.89 20.16 6.51
CA HIS A 240 3.96 19.12 7.53
C HIS A 240 3.64 17.78 6.88
N LEU A 241 4.29 16.72 7.34
CA LEU A 241 4.16 15.39 6.75
C LEU A 241 3.91 14.35 7.82
N TRP A 242 2.99 13.45 7.52
CA TRP A 242 2.69 12.26 8.31
C TRP A 242 2.88 11.02 7.43
N VAL A 243 3.49 9.98 7.97
CA VAL A 243 3.61 8.68 7.32
C VAL A 243 3.18 7.59 8.30
N ALA A 244 2.20 6.79 7.93
CA ALA A 244 1.67 5.71 8.78
C ALA A 244 1.43 4.44 7.96
N SER A 245 1.41 3.28 8.62
CA SER A 245 1.20 2.01 7.92
C SER A 245 -0.26 1.60 7.88
N SER A 246 -0.79 1.29 6.70
CA SER A 246 -2.13 0.69 6.62
C SER A 246 -2.18 -0.72 7.21
N MET A 247 -1.03 -1.36 7.42
CA MET A 247 -0.89 -2.67 8.06
C MET A 247 -0.80 -2.59 9.59
N SER A 248 -0.33 -1.46 10.14
CA SER A 248 -0.20 -1.25 11.58
C SER A 248 -0.60 0.17 11.98
N ARG A 249 -1.50 0.29 12.95
CA ARG A 249 -1.95 1.60 13.47
C ARG A 249 -1.15 2.06 14.69
N ARG A 250 0.00 1.44 14.96
CA ARG A 250 0.75 1.59 16.22
C ARG A 250 1.77 2.70 16.18
N ASP A 251 2.45 2.87 15.04
CA ASP A 251 3.54 3.81 14.88
C ASP A 251 3.33 4.64 13.62
N LEU A 252 3.70 5.91 13.71
CA LEU A 252 3.76 6.82 12.58
C LEU A 252 4.96 7.75 12.72
N LEU A 253 5.41 8.24 11.56
CA LEU A 253 6.42 9.28 11.48
C LEU A 253 5.73 10.62 11.22
N TYR A 254 6.16 11.63 11.96
CA TYR A 254 5.76 13.01 11.76
C TYR A 254 6.99 13.86 11.47
N TRP A 255 6.88 14.73 10.49
CA TRP A 255 7.87 15.75 10.21
C TRP A 255 7.25 17.15 10.26
N SER A 256 7.91 18.07 10.96
CA SER A 256 7.66 19.51 10.93
C SER A 256 8.96 20.27 10.62
N PRO A 257 8.89 21.48 10.07
CA PRO A 257 10.07 22.31 9.84
C PRO A 257 10.74 22.75 11.14
N GLU A 258 9.99 22.83 12.25
CA GLU A 258 10.51 23.24 13.55
C GLU A 258 11.21 22.11 14.31
N ASP A 259 10.64 20.91 14.30
CA ASP A 259 11.09 19.79 15.15
C ASP A 259 11.82 18.69 14.37
N GLY A 260 11.76 18.71 13.04
CA GLY A 260 12.27 17.63 12.21
C GLY A 260 11.44 16.36 12.33
N TRP A 261 12.08 15.21 12.11
CA TRP A 261 11.42 13.91 12.22
C TRP A 261 11.26 13.46 13.65
N LYS A 262 10.07 12.96 13.99
CA LYS A 262 9.80 12.27 15.24
C LYS A 262 8.86 11.09 15.01
N ARG A 263 8.91 10.13 15.93
CA ARG A 263 7.85 9.12 16.06
C ARG A 263 6.70 9.67 16.87
N ALA A 264 5.50 9.39 16.40
CA ALA A 264 4.26 9.70 17.08
C ALA A 264 3.55 8.38 17.42
N LYS A 265 2.84 8.39 18.56
CA LYS A 265 2.14 7.19 19.02
C LYS A 265 0.85 7.01 18.23
N GLY A 266 0.65 5.79 17.76
CA GLY A 266 -0.58 5.37 17.10
C GLY A 266 -1.73 5.12 18.06
N LEU A 267 -2.85 4.63 17.50
CA LEU A 267 -4.01 4.25 18.28
C LEU A 267 -3.77 2.90 18.98
N PRO A 268 -4.21 2.73 20.23
CA PRO A 268 -4.23 1.41 20.87
C PRO A 268 -5.13 0.47 20.06
N ILE A 269 -4.68 -0.78 19.88
CA ILE A 269 -5.46 -1.86 19.23
C ILE A 269 -6.44 -2.45 20.24
#